data_AF-A0A926C509-F1
#
_entry.id   AF-A0A926C509-F1
#
_cell.length_a   1.000
_cell.length_b   1.000
_cell.length_c   1.000
_cell.angle_alpha   90.00
_cell.angle_beta   90.00
_cell.angle_gamma   90.00
#
_symmetry.space_group_name_H-M   'P 1'
#
loop_
_entity.id
_entity.type
_entity.pdbx_description
1 polymer ?
#
loop_
_entity_poly.entity_id
_entity_poly.type
_entity_poly.pdbx_seq_one_letter_code
_entity_poly.pdbx_strand_id
1 'polypeptide(L)'
;KLVESRWIEQIMVVGEGQKFVGALIVPAFRVLAEWYGQQGKTYPGDAAVIGEPSVRALLTKEVDTYNPFFNHVEQVKRFEVLPHEWTVEGGELTPTLKMKRRVILEKYGDLISRIYTG
;
A
#
# COMPACT_ATOMS: atom_id res chain seq x y z
N LYS A 1 -1.55 -3.72 -13.49
CA LYS A 1 -0.98 -5.08 -13.30
C LYS A 1 -0.48 -5.35 -11.87
N LEU A 2 -0.20 -4.35 -11.02
CA LEU A 2 0.05 -4.56 -9.57
C LEU A 2 -1.19 -5.05 -8.77
N VAL A 3 -2.39 -4.94 -9.34
CA VAL A 3 -3.69 -5.26 -8.71
C VAL A 3 -3.96 -6.78 -8.61
N GLU A 4 -3.04 -7.64 -9.04
CA GLU A 4 -3.17 -9.10 -8.94
C GLU A 4 -2.52 -9.71 -7.69
N SER A 5 -1.92 -8.88 -6.84
CA SER A 5 -1.29 -9.34 -5.60
C SER A 5 -2.34 -9.75 -4.56
N ARG A 6 -2.20 -10.95 -3.99
CA ARG A 6 -3.06 -11.40 -2.87
C ARG A 6 -2.84 -10.63 -1.57
N TRP A 7 -1.75 -9.88 -1.45
CA TRP A 7 -1.36 -9.18 -0.22
C TRP A 7 -1.69 -7.69 -0.26
N ILE A 8 -1.99 -7.15 -1.43
CA ILE A 8 -2.27 -5.73 -1.66
C ILE A 8 -3.74 -5.62 -2.08
N GLU A 9 -4.55 -4.97 -1.26
CA GLU A 9 -5.94 -4.65 -1.60
C GLU A 9 -5.98 -3.51 -2.60
N GLN A 10 -5.25 -2.43 -2.31
CA GLN A 10 -5.18 -1.24 -3.17
C GLN A 10 -3.78 -0.63 -3.17
N ILE A 11 -3.44 0.00 -4.28
CA ILE A 11 -2.17 0.72 -4.44
C ILE A 11 -2.39 2.00 -5.24
N MET A 12 -1.80 3.09 -4.76
CA MET A 12 -1.77 4.36 -5.46
C MET A 12 -0.34 4.85 -5.64
N VAL A 13 0.08 4.98 -6.91
CA VAL A 13 1.37 5.57 -7.26
C VAL A 13 1.35 7.08 -6.98
N VAL A 14 2.44 7.56 -6.38
CA VAL A 14 2.71 8.96 -6.01
C VAL A 14 4.10 9.37 -6.51
N GLY A 15 4.40 10.67 -6.47
CA GLY A 15 5.71 11.20 -6.87
C GLY A 15 5.71 12.10 -8.09
N GLU A 16 4.59 12.72 -8.42
CA GLU A 16 4.56 13.79 -9.41
C GLU A 16 5.53 14.91 -8.98
N GLY A 17 6.48 15.25 -9.87
CA GLY A 17 7.55 16.21 -9.57
C GLY A 17 8.64 15.73 -8.59
N GLN A 18 8.68 14.45 -8.23
CA GLN A 18 9.67 13.89 -7.31
C GLN A 18 10.81 13.16 -8.03
N LYS A 19 11.90 12.90 -7.30
CA LYS A 19 13.12 12.26 -7.83
C LYS A 19 12.91 10.81 -8.30
N PHE A 20 11.86 10.15 -7.82
CA PHE A 20 11.51 8.77 -8.15
C PHE A 20 10.03 8.50 -7.88
N VAL A 21 9.53 7.40 -8.42
CA VAL A 21 8.14 6.95 -8.20
C VAL A 21 8.00 6.29 -6.83
N GLY A 22 7.02 6.77 -6.07
CA GLY A 22 6.62 6.21 -4.79
C GLY A 22 5.25 5.53 -4.87
N ALA A 23 4.83 4.83 -3.81
CA ALA A 23 3.48 4.31 -3.71
C ALA A 23 2.91 4.35 -2.28
N LEU A 24 1.59 4.49 -2.18
CA LEU A 24 0.83 4.14 -0.98
C LEU A 24 0.18 2.77 -1.20
N ILE A 25 0.34 1.87 -0.24
CA ILE A 25 -0.18 0.50 -0.29
C ILE A 25 -1.17 0.29 0.85
N VAL A 26 -2.38 -0.15 0.51
CA VAL A 26 -3.36 -0.70 1.44
C VAL A 26 -3.21 -2.23 1.41
N PRO A 27 -2.76 -2.86 2.51
CA PRO A 27 -2.70 -4.31 2.60
C PRO A 27 -4.07 -4.96 2.52
N ALA A 28 -4.13 -6.19 2.01
CA ALA A 28 -5.30 -7.04 2.15
C ALA A 28 -5.37 -7.58 3.60
N PHE A 29 -5.87 -6.77 4.53
CA PHE A 29 -5.86 -7.08 5.97
C PHE A 29 -6.53 -8.40 6.31
N ARG A 30 -7.65 -8.71 5.64
CA ARG A 30 -8.32 -10.00 5.76
C ARG A 30 -7.39 -11.17 5.41
N VAL A 31 -6.66 -11.07 4.30
CA VAL A 31 -5.73 -12.13 3.86
C VAL A 31 -4.54 -12.25 4.81
N LEU A 32 -4.06 -11.13 5.37
CA LEU A 32 -3.03 -11.14 6.40
C LEU A 32 -3.52 -11.84 7.67
N ALA A 33 -4.73 -11.56 8.15
CA ALA A 33 -5.30 -12.22 9.32
C ALA A 33 -5.40 -13.74 9.13
N GLU A 34 -5.88 -14.19 7.96
CA GLU A 34 -5.93 -15.60 7.60
C GLU A 34 -4.52 -16.24 7.57
N TRP A 35 -3.53 -15.53 6.99
CA TRP A 35 -2.15 -15.98 6.93
C TRP A 35 -1.46 -16.09 8.30
N TYR A 36 -1.79 -15.22 9.25
CA TYR A 36 -1.35 -15.35 10.64
C TYR A 36 -1.96 -16.62 11.28
N GLY A 37 -3.26 -16.85 11.09
CA GLY A 37 -3.94 -18.04 11.58
C GLY A 37 -3.35 -19.35 11.05
N GLN A 38 -2.99 -19.39 9.75
CA GLN A 38 -2.32 -20.55 9.13
C GLN A 38 -0.95 -20.87 9.73
N GLN A 39 -0.28 -19.88 10.32
CA GLN A 39 1.00 -20.06 11.02
C GLN A 39 0.82 -20.36 12.52
N GLY A 40 -0.42 -20.44 13.02
CA GLY A 40 -0.70 -20.54 14.45
C GLY A 40 -0.32 -19.26 15.23
N LYS A 41 -0.24 -18.11 14.55
CA LYS A 41 0.07 -16.81 15.17
C LYS A 41 -1.21 -16.00 15.39
N THR A 42 -1.21 -15.18 16.43
CA THR A 42 -2.29 -14.23 16.67
C THR A 42 -2.10 -13.01 15.76
N TYR A 43 -3.16 -12.61 15.05
CA TYR A 43 -3.15 -11.40 14.26
C TYR A 43 -3.14 -10.16 15.17
N PRO A 44 -2.16 -9.24 15.04
CA PRO A 44 -2.01 -8.12 15.97
C PRO A 44 -3.01 -6.97 15.72
N GLY A 45 -3.84 -7.05 14.68
CA GLY A 45 -4.75 -6.00 14.24
C GLY A 45 -4.15 -5.12 13.14
N ASP A 46 -5.01 -4.50 12.33
CA ASP A 46 -4.64 -3.80 11.08
C ASP A 46 -3.57 -2.71 11.29
N ALA A 47 -3.75 -1.86 12.30
CA ALA A 47 -2.81 -0.77 12.58
C ALA A 47 -1.46 -1.25 13.10
N ALA A 48 -1.41 -2.38 13.80
CA ALA A 48 -0.16 -2.95 14.33
C ALA A 48 0.56 -3.80 13.29
N VAL A 49 -0.19 -4.53 12.45
CA VAL A 49 0.39 -5.49 11.50
C VAL A 49 1.28 -4.80 10.45
N ILE A 50 1.03 -3.52 10.14
CA ILE A 50 1.84 -2.79 9.16
C ILE A 50 3.26 -2.48 9.67
N GLY A 51 3.48 -2.53 10.99
CA GLY A 51 4.79 -2.39 11.61
C GLY A 51 5.59 -3.70 11.63
N GLU A 52 4.95 -4.83 11.31
CA GLU A 52 5.58 -6.14 11.35
C GLU A 52 6.56 -6.31 10.17
N PRO A 53 7.85 -6.63 10.42
CA PRO A 53 8.84 -6.79 9.36
C PRO A 53 8.45 -7.86 8.33
N SER A 54 7.73 -8.91 8.75
CA SER A 54 7.24 -9.96 7.85
C SER A 54 6.21 -9.44 6.85
N VAL A 55 5.32 -8.53 7.27
CA VAL A 55 4.33 -7.92 6.37
C VAL A 55 5.03 -6.98 5.40
N ARG A 56 5.96 -6.15 5.88
CA ARG A 56 6.77 -5.29 5.02
C ARG A 56 7.52 -6.12 3.97
N ALA A 57 8.11 -7.25 4.36
CA ALA A 57 8.82 -8.14 3.45
C ALA A 57 7.91 -8.78 2.39
N LEU A 58 6.69 -9.20 2.76
CA LEU A 58 5.70 -9.71 1.81
C LEU A 58 5.37 -8.65 0.76
N LEU A 59 5.05 -7.42 1.18
CA LEU A 59 4.69 -6.33 0.27
C LEU A 59 5.86 -5.91 -0.62
N THR A 60 7.08 -5.84 -0.08
CA THR A 60 8.29 -5.58 -0.88
C THR A 60 8.45 -6.63 -1.97
N LYS A 61 8.30 -7.92 -1.64
CA LYS A 61 8.41 -9.01 -2.61
C LYS A 61 7.38 -8.87 -3.74
N GLU A 62 6.16 -8.46 -3.42
CA GLU A 62 5.12 -8.22 -4.43
C GLU A 62 5.51 -7.06 -5.35
N VAL A 63 5.93 -5.92 -4.78
CA VAL A 63 6.41 -4.77 -5.56
C VAL A 63 7.58 -5.17 -6.47
N ASP A 64 8.56 -5.89 -5.96
CA ASP A 64 9.72 -6.37 -6.72
C ASP A 64 9.34 -7.37 -7.82
N THR A 65 8.31 -8.18 -7.59
CA THR A 65 7.78 -9.12 -8.59
C THR A 65 7.14 -8.38 -9.76
N TYR A 66 6.41 -7.29 -9.49
CA TYR A 66 5.67 -6.57 -10.53
C TYR A 66 6.43 -5.40 -11.16
N ASN A 67 7.38 -4.79 -10.46
CA ASN A 67 8.20 -3.67 -10.96
C ASN A 67 8.84 -3.93 -12.35
N PRO A 68 9.41 -5.12 -12.63
CA PRO A 68 10.00 -5.43 -13.94
C PRO A 68 9.02 -5.34 -15.12
N PHE A 69 7.70 -5.34 -14.89
CA PHE A 69 6.70 -5.16 -15.95
C PHE A 69 6.48 -3.69 -16.33
N PHE A 70 7.12 -2.75 -15.65
CA PHE A 70 7.03 -1.31 -15.91
C PHE A 70 8.38 -0.77 -16.36
N ASN A 71 8.35 0.34 -17.12
CA ASN A 71 9.58 1.03 -17.50
C ASN A 71 10.35 1.49 -16.26
N HIS A 72 11.66 1.61 -16.36
CA HIS A 72 12.51 1.95 -15.20
C HIS A 72 12.08 3.26 -14.50
N VAL A 73 11.54 4.22 -15.25
CA VAL A 73 11.02 5.51 -14.73
C VAL A 73 9.65 5.39 -14.05
N GLU A 74 8.92 4.30 -14.29
CA GLU A 74 7.58 4.02 -13.72
C GLU A 74 7.65 3.05 -12.53
N GLN A 75 8.81 2.45 -12.27
CA GLN A 75 9.00 1.49 -11.19
C GLN A 75 8.95 2.15 -9.83
N VAL A 76 8.14 1.57 -8.93
CA VAL A 76 8.02 2.01 -7.54
C VAL A 76 9.34 1.73 -6.82
N LYS A 77 10.04 2.79 -6.39
CA LYS A 77 11.32 2.67 -5.68
C LYS A 77 11.15 2.62 -4.17
N ARG A 78 10.11 3.26 -3.64
CA ARG A 78 9.78 3.28 -2.21
C ARG A 78 8.27 3.32 -2.03
N PHE A 79 7.78 2.83 -0.90
CA PHE A 79 6.36 2.86 -0.59
C PHE A 79 6.12 3.05 0.91
N GLU A 80 4.94 3.54 1.24
CA GLU A 80 4.39 3.52 2.59
C GLU A 80 3.19 2.58 2.66
N VAL A 81 3.01 1.96 3.83
CA VAL A 81 1.92 1.02 4.10
C VAL A 81 0.90 1.72 4.97
N LEU A 82 -0.37 1.71 4.54
CA LEU A 82 -1.45 2.39 5.23
C LEU A 82 -2.06 1.50 6.32
N PRO A 83 -2.44 2.07 7.49
CA PRO A 83 -3.00 1.31 8.61
C PRO A 83 -4.50 0.98 8.46
N HIS A 84 -5.15 1.52 7.42
CA HIS A 84 -6.60 1.39 7.21
C HIS A 84 -6.92 1.27 5.72
N GLU A 85 -8.04 0.60 5.43
CA GLU A 85 -8.61 0.53 4.08
C GLU A 85 -9.17 1.87 3.65
N TRP A 86 -9.17 2.11 2.34
CA TRP A 86 -9.92 3.23 1.76
C TRP A 86 -11.38 2.86 1.63
N THR A 87 -12.27 3.78 2.04
CA THR A 87 -13.71 3.52 2.07
C THR A 87 -14.48 4.65 1.40
N VAL A 88 -15.77 4.42 1.13
CA VAL A 88 -16.65 5.48 0.62
C VAL A 88 -16.98 6.45 1.75
N GLU A 89 -17.19 5.93 2.96
CA GLU A 89 -17.51 6.63 4.19
C GLU A 89 -16.34 7.52 4.65
N GLY A 90 -15.11 7.00 4.58
CA GLY A 90 -13.90 7.77 4.79
C GLY A 90 -13.65 8.80 3.68
N GLY A 91 -14.29 8.64 2.53
CA GLY A 91 -14.24 9.60 1.42
C GLY A 91 -13.06 9.42 0.48
N GLU A 92 -12.18 8.44 0.73
CA GLU A 92 -11.08 8.08 -0.18
C GLU A 92 -11.60 7.45 -1.47
N LEU A 93 -12.78 6.84 -1.44
CA LEU A 93 -13.45 6.25 -2.61
C LEU A 93 -14.71 7.05 -3.03
N THR A 94 -15.06 6.96 -4.31
CA THR A 94 -16.39 7.35 -4.82
C THR A 94 -17.42 6.29 -4.45
N PRO A 95 -18.74 6.58 -4.54
CA PRO A 95 -19.76 5.54 -4.39
C PRO A 95 -19.60 4.37 -5.39
N THR A 96 -18.91 4.61 -6.50
CA THR A 96 -18.53 3.59 -7.49
C THR A 96 -17.17 2.95 -7.23
N LEU A 97 -16.63 3.08 -6.01
CA LEU A 97 -15.37 2.52 -5.54
C LEU A 97 -14.10 3.00 -6.26
N LYS A 98 -14.17 4.11 -7.00
CA LYS A 98 -12.99 4.72 -7.63
C LYS A 98 -12.23 5.58 -6.61
N MET A 99 -10.90 5.52 -6.63
CA MET A 99 -10.04 6.36 -5.78
C MET A 99 -10.24 7.86 -6.06
N LYS A 100 -10.45 8.64 -5.01
CA LYS A 100 -10.38 10.11 -5.04
C LYS A 100 -8.95 10.55 -4.71
N ARG A 101 -8.05 10.48 -5.70
CA ARG A 101 -6.62 10.79 -5.55
C ARG A 101 -6.34 12.07 -4.76
N ARG A 102 -7.07 13.17 -5.04
CA ARG A 102 -6.90 14.44 -4.32
C ARG A 102 -7.09 14.30 -2.81
N VAL A 103 -8.13 13.58 -2.37
CA VAL A 103 -8.43 13.35 -0.95
C VAL A 103 -7.37 12.46 -0.31
N ILE A 104 -6.95 11.41 -1.02
CA ILE A 104 -5.90 10.49 -0.53
C ILE A 104 -4.56 11.24 -0.36
N LEU A 105 -4.17 12.05 -1.34
CA LEU A 105 -2.94 12.87 -1.26
C LEU A 105 -2.98 13.85 -0.09
N GLU A 106 -4.13 14.49 0.16
CA GLU A 106 -4.33 15.42 1.26
C GLU A 106 -4.27 14.71 2.62
N LYS A 107 -4.99 13.59 2.78
CA LYS A 107 -5.03 12.82 4.03
C LYS A 107 -3.70 12.18 4.42
N TYR A 108 -2.96 11.68 3.43
CA TYR A 108 -1.72 10.93 3.68
C TYR A 108 -0.47 11.72 3.31
N GLY A 109 -0.56 13.06 3.24
CA GLY A 109 0.56 13.94 2.89
C GLY A 109 1.82 13.63 3.71
N ASP A 110 1.69 13.47 5.02
CA ASP A 110 2.83 13.15 5.91
C ASP A 110 3.49 11.81 5.59
N LEU A 111 2.71 10.77 5.26
CA LEU A 111 3.24 9.48 4.83
C LEU A 111 3.94 9.61 3.48
N ILE A 112 3.34 10.33 2.53
CA ILE A 112 3.94 10.57 1.21
C ILE A 112 5.26 11.33 1.38
N SER A 113 5.33 12.33 2.26
CA SER A 113 6.56 13.05 2.54
C SER A 113 7.66 12.12 3.05
N ARG A 114 7.33 11.15 3.94
CA ARG A 114 8.30 10.16 4.44
C ARG A 114 8.95 9.31 3.34
N ILE A 115 8.25 9.06 2.24
CA ILE A 115 8.80 8.37 1.07
C ILE A 115 10.04 9.10 0.54
N TYR A 116 10.01 10.43 0.51
CA TYR A 116 11.00 11.29 -0.16
C TYR A 116 12.02 11.95 0.78
N THR A 117 11.76 11.98 2.09
CA THR A 117 12.66 12.58 3.09
C THR A 117 13.58 11.59 3.79
N GLY A 118 13.39 10.28 3.58
CA GLY A 118 14.25 9.22 4.11
C GLY A 118 15.41 8.80 3.22
#